data_AF-A0A429S1R0-F1
#
_entry.id   AF-A0A429S1R0-F1
#
_cell.length_a   1.000
_cell.length_b   1.000
_cell.length_c   1.000
_cell.angle_alpha   90.00
_cell.angle_beta   90.00
_cell.angle_gamma   90.00
#
_symmetry.space_group_name_H-M   'P 1'
#
loop_
_entity.id
_entity.type
_entity.pdbx_description
1 polymer ?
#
loop_
_entity_poly.entity_id
_entity_poly.type
_entity_poly.pdbx_seq_one_letter_code
_entity_poly.pdbx_strand_id
1 'polypeptide(L)'
;MALLYVTDLAYPARGRRYGDEDVHLTSRLREHFDLALCHPGDAAALLAHGFDAAVVRNSGPVIHHREQWEAFRAAARATGTRVYNPLTGRGDMAGKQYLLDLTAAGLPVIPTIDDPADLHLLPPSAEYAVKPKEGADSIGLLYTPAPSPRPGT
;
A
#
# COMPACT_ATOMS: atom_id res chain seq x y z
N MET A 1 7.53 -21.77 -15.00
CA MET A 1 6.38 -21.34 -14.15
C MET A 1 6.24 -19.85 -14.40
N ALA A 2 5.09 -19.44 -14.92
CA ALA A 2 4.81 -18.07 -15.31
C ALA A 2 4.37 -17.24 -14.10
N LEU A 3 5.09 -16.15 -13.83
CA LEU A 3 4.82 -15.23 -12.75
C LEU A 3 4.46 -13.84 -13.31
N LEU A 4 3.28 -13.35 -12.94
CA LEU A 4 2.90 -11.95 -13.18
C LEU A 4 3.47 -11.08 -12.05
N TYR A 5 4.40 -10.19 -12.38
CA TYR A 5 5.01 -9.25 -11.45
C TYR A 5 4.37 -7.86 -11.63
N VAL A 6 3.47 -7.51 -10.71
CA VAL A 6 2.72 -6.26 -10.75
C VAL A 6 3.50 -5.16 -10.03
N THR A 7 3.86 -4.09 -10.75
CA THR A 7 4.66 -2.94 -10.28
C THR A 7 4.35 -1.69 -11.09
N ASP A 8 4.51 -0.51 -10.49
CA ASP A 8 4.64 0.75 -11.23
C ASP A 8 6.10 1.21 -11.22
N LEU A 9 6.87 0.82 -12.25
CA LEU A 9 8.28 1.18 -12.39
C LEU A 9 8.51 2.70 -12.49
N ALA A 10 7.50 3.46 -12.91
CA ALA A 10 7.59 4.90 -13.13
C ALA A 10 7.03 5.71 -11.96
N TYR A 11 6.53 5.06 -10.89
CA TYR A 11 5.93 5.77 -9.77
C TYR A 11 6.90 6.78 -9.14
N PRO A 12 6.54 8.07 -9.08
CA PRO A 12 7.43 9.14 -8.62
C PRO A 12 7.49 9.22 -7.09
N ALA A 13 8.01 8.17 -6.43
CA ALA A 13 8.14 8.16 -4.98
C ALA A 13 9.08 9.26 -4.48
N ARG A 14 8.69 9.94 -3.39
CA ARG A 14 9.50 11.01 -2.80
C ARG A 14 10.79 10.45 -2.20
N GLY A 15 11.92 10.95 -2.68
CA GLY A 15 13.24 10.66 -2.10
C GLY A 15 13.85 9.31 -2.50
N ARG A 16 13.25 8.57 -3.45
CA ARG A 16 13.82 7.33 -3.98
C ARG A 16 13.38 7.04 -5.42
N ARG A 17 14.21 6.31 -6.17
CA ARG A 17 13.82 5.72 -7.45
C ARG A 17 13.08 4.40 -7.18
N TYR A 18 11.76 4.47 -7.11
CA TYR A 18 10.89 3.39 -6.62
C TYR A 18 11.06 2.07 -7.40
N GLY A 19 11.07 2.14 -8.74
CA GLY A 19 11.19 0.97 -9.61
C GLY A 19 12.55 0.28 -9.63
N ASP A 20 13.61 0.88 -9.07
CA ASP A 20 14.96 0.29 -9.08
C ASP A 20 15.02 -1.06 -8.37
N GLU A 21 14.32 -1.16 -7.25
CA GLU A 21 14.24 -2.39 -6.47
C GLU A 21 13.60 -3.51 -7.30
N ASP A 22 12.56 -3.20 -8.09
CA ASP A 22 11.88 -4.17 -8.93
C ASP A 22 12.72 -4.54 -10.15
N VAL A 23 13.44 -3.59 -10.75
CA VAL A 23 14.41 -3.90 -11.81
C VAL A 23 15.45 -4.88 -11.29
N HIS A 24 15.99 -4.65 -10.09
CA HIS A 24 16.94 -5.56 -9.47
C HIS A 24 16.31 -6.93 -9.17
N LEU A 25 15.16 -6.95 -8.49
CA LEU A 25 14.52 -8.21 -8.07
C LEU A 25 14.09 -9.06 -9.27
N THR A 26 13.50 -8.45 -10.29
CA THR A 26 13.07 -9.16 -11.50
C THR A 26 14.26 -9.68 -12.32
N SER A 27 15.42 -9.01 -12.28
CA SER A 27 16.66 -9.52 -12.89
C SER A 27 17.14 -10.84 -12.26
N ARG A 28 16.80 -11.08 -10.98
CA ARG A 28 17.12 -12.32 -10.24
C ARG A 28 16.03 -13.37 -10.41
N LEU A 29 14.77 -12.97 -10.29
CA LEU A 29 13.62 -13.88 -10.42
C LEU A 29 13.54 -14.54 -11.81
N ARG A 30 13.97 -13.85 -12.87
CA ARG A 30 13.97 -14.41 -14.23
C ARG A 30 14.93 -15.58 -14.43
N GLU A 31 15.84 -15.83 -13.47
CA GLU A 31 16.69 -17.03 -13.46
C GLU A 31 15.88 -18.29 -13.07
N HIS A 32 14.67 -18.11 -12.51
CA HIS A 32 13.84 -19.19 -11.95
C HIS A 32 12.41 -19.24 -12.51
N PHE A 33 11.89 -18.14 -13.06
CA PHE A 33 10.51 -18.01 -13.50
C PHE A 33 10.40 -17.35 -14.88
N ASP A 34 9.37 -17.70 -15.63
CA ASP A 34 8.97 -16.97 -16.83
C ASP A 34 8.23 -15.70 -16.36
N LEU A 35 8.80 -14.52 -16.58
CA LEU A 35 8.28 -13.27 -16.01
C LEU A 35 7.55 -12.41 -17.04
N ALA A 36 6.41 -11.87 -16.62
CA ALA A 36 5.82 -10.69 -17.24
C ALA A 36 5.66 -9.60 -16.17
N LEU A 37 6.06 -8.37 -16.49
CA LEU A 37 5.86 -7.20 -15.63
C LEU A 37 4.67 -6.40 -16.13
N CYS A 38 3.84 -5.89 -15.23
CA CYS A 38 2.73 -5.03 -15.61
C CYS A 38 2.41 -3.94 -14.59
N HIS A 39 1.81 -2.85 -15.07
CA HIS A 39 1.25 -1.81 -14.22
C HIS A 39 0.05 -2.37 -13.42
N PRO A 40 -0.22 -1.89 -12.18
CA PRO A 40 -1.35 -2.34 -11.37
C PRO A 40 -2.70 -2.23 -12.08
N GLY A 41 -2.85 -1.23 -12.95
CA GLY A 41 -4.06 -1.02 -13.74
C GLY A 41 -4.37 -2.10 -14.77
N ASP A 42 -3.35 -2.82 -15.24
CA ASP A 42 -3.50 -3.86 -16.27
C ASP A 42 -3.57 -5.27 -15.68
N ALA A 43 -3.21 -5.41 -14.40
CA ALA A 43 -3.00 -6.70 -13.76
C ALA A 43 -4.24 -7.61 -13.79
N ALA A 44 -5.43 -7.05 -13.59
CA ALA A 44 -6.68 -7.81 -13.60
C ALA A 44 -6.95 -8.47 -14.96
N ALA A 45 -6.72 -7.73 -16.06
CA ALA A 45 -6.88 -8.26 -17.42
C ALA A 45 -5.83 -9.33 -17.73
N LEU A 46 -4.60 -9.10 -17.29
CA LEU A 46 -3.48 -10.00 -17.57
C LEU A 46 -3.56 -11.34 -16.84
N LEU A 47 -4.18 -11.39 -15.66
CA LEU A 47 -4.41 -12.64 -14.94
C LEU A 47 -5.21 -13.67 -15.76
N ALA A 48 -6.09 -13.21 -16.67
CA ALA A 48 -6.86 -14.08 -17.54
C ALA A 48 -6.00 -14.88 -18.55
N HIS A 49 -4.71 -14.53 -18.71
CA HIS A 49 -3.78 -15.21 -19.62
C HIS A 49 -3.04 -16.41 -19.00
N GLY A 50 -3.46 -16.89 -17.83
CA GLY A 50 -3.03 -18.19 -17.30
C GLY A 50 -1.68 -18.19 -16.57
N PHE A 51 -1.36 -17.12 -15.85
CA PHE A 51 -0.19 -17.10 -14.97
C PHE A 51 -0.33 -18.06 -13.78
N ASP A 52 0.74 -18.77 -13.42
CA ASP A 52 0.78 -19.74 -12.32
C ASP A 52 0.72 -19.08 -10.93
N ALA A 53 1.19 -17.83 -10.86
CA ALA A 53 1.19 -16.99 -9.66
C ALA A 53 1.29 -15.50 -10.02
N ALA A 54 0.98 -14.64 -9.04
CA ALA A 54 1.21 -13.21 -9.11
C ALA A 54 1.92 -12.69 -7.85
N VAL A 55 2.77 -11.69 -8.04
CA VAL A 55 3.45 -10.92 -6.98
C VAL A 55 3.15 -9.45 -7.20
N VAL A 56 2.75 -8.75 -6.15
CA VAL A 56 2.51 -7.30 -6.18
C VAL A 56 3.58 -6.62 -5.33
N ARG A 57 4.36 -5.75 -5.96
CA ARG A 57 5.45 -5.01 -5.34
C ARG A 57 5.45 -3.59 -5.90
N ASN A 58 5.75 -2.62 -5.05
CA ASN A 58 5.98 -1.24 -5.48
C ASN A 58 4.95 -0.78 -6.54
N SER A 59 3.67 -0.99 -6.25
CA SER A 59 2.53 -0.58 -7.09
C SER A 59 2.11 0.87 -6.86
N GLY A 60 2.82 1.58 -5.98
CA GLY A 60 2.41 2.86 -5.44
C GLY A 60 1.23 2.74 -4.46
N PRO A 61 0.76 3.87 -3.92
CA PRO A 61 -0.35 3.92 -2.97
C PRO A 61 -1.67 3.45 -3.59
N VAL A 62 -2.31 2.47 -2.95
CA VAL A 62 -3.61 1.91 -3.40
C VAL A 62 -4.71 2.96 -3.50
N ILE A 63 -4.62 4.06 -2.72
CA ILE A 63 -5.58 5.18 -2.81
C ILE A 63 -5.70 5.75 -4.23
N HIS A 64 -4.67 5.63 -5.08
CA HIS A 64 -4.71 6.10 -6.46
C HIS A 64 -5.27 5.09 -7.46
N HIS A 65 -5.44 3.82 -7.06
CA HIS A 65 -5.85 2.74 -7.96
C HIS A 65 -6.73 1.69 -7.24
N ARG A 66 -7.62 2.15 -6.36
CA ARG A 66 -8.44 1.26 -5.52
C ARG A 66 -9.33 0.35 -6.37
N GLU A 67 -9.96 0.88 -7.41
CA GLU A 67 -10.83 0.10 -8.30
C GLU A 67 -10.04 -1.00 -9.03
N GLN A 68 -8.84 -0.68 -9.49
CA GLN A 68 -7.93 -1.63 -10.16
C GLN A 68 -7.46 -2.71 -9.19
N TRP A 69 -7.18 -2.33 -7.94
CA TRP A 69 -6.87 -3.29 -6.87
C TRP A 69 -8.05 -4.23 -6.62
N GLU A 70 -9.27 -3.72 -6.50
CA GLU A 70 -10.46 -4.55 -6.32
C GLU A 70 -10.69 -5.50 -7.51
N ALA A 71 -10.54 -5.00 -8.74
CA ALA A 71 -10.64 -5.81 -9.94
C ALA A 71 -9.58 -6.92 -9.97
N PHE A 72 -8.34 -6.62 -9.58
CA PHE A 72 -7.27 -7.61 -9.46
C PHE A 72 -7.61 -8.69 -8.42
N ARG A 73 -8.14 -8.30 -7.25
CA ARG A 73 -8.56 -9.26 -6.21
C ARG A 73 -9.67 -10.17 -6.70
N ALA A 74 -10.67 -9.61 -7.38
CA ALA A 74 -11.78 -10.36 -7.94
C ALA A 74 -11.29 -11.35 -9.02
N ALA A 75 -10.43 -10.89 -9.94
CA ALA A 75 -9.84 -11.72 -10.97
C ALA A 75 -9.02 -12.88 -10.38
N ALA A 76 -8.11 -12.60 -9.45
CA ALA A 76 -7.29 -13.63 -8.81
C ALA A 76 -8.12 -14.70 -8.09
N ARG A 77 -9.23 -14.31 -7.44
CA ARG A 77 -10.16 -15.25 -6.82
C ARG A 77 -10.91 -16.08 -7.84
N ALA A 78 -11.37 -15.47 -8.93
CA ALA A 78 -12.13 -16.15 -9.98
C ALA A 78 -11.26 -17.16 -10.76
N THR A 79 -10.00 -16.82 -11.02
CA THR A 79 -9.05 -17.70 -11.73
C THR A 79 -8.36 -18.70 -10.81
N GLY A 80 -8.46 -18.52 -9.48
CA GLY A 80 -7.70 -19.31 -8.52
C GLY A 80 -6.18 -19.05 -8.57
N THR A 81 -5.75 -17.94 -9.17
CA THR A 81 -4.32 -17.61 -9.27
C THR A 81 -3.73 -17.42 -7.88
N ARG A 82 -2.60 -18.07 -7.62
CA ARG A 82 -1.87 -17.93 -6.36
C ARG A 82 -1.24 -16.54 -6.28
N VAL A 83 -1.60 -15.76 -5.28
CA VAL A 83 -0.99 -14.45 -5.04
C VAL A 83 -0.08 -14.54 -3.84
N TYR A 84 1.19 -14.16 -4.00
CA TYR A 84 2.18 -14.17 -2.92
C TYR A 84 1.76 -13.24 -1.77
N ASN A 85 1.23 -12.07 -2.13
CA ASN A 85 0.71 -11.09 -1.18
C ASN A 85 -0.69 -11.51 -0.68
N PRO A 86 -0.98 -11.42 0.62
CA PRO A 86 -2.34 -11.61 1.12
C PRO A 86 -3.32 -10.60 0.50
N LEU A 87 -4.40 -11.09 -0.10
CA LEU A 87 -5.42 -10.26 -0.76
C LEU A 87 -6.23 -9.39 0.21
N THR A 88 -6.14 -9.64 1.51
CA THR A 88 -6.74 -8.78 2.54
C THR A 88 -6.11 -7.38 2.57
N GLY A 89 -4.92 -7.21 1.97
CA GLY A 89 -4.09 -6.04 2.18
C GLY A 89 -3.52 -6.03 3.60
N ARG A 90 -2.39 -5.37 3.78
CA ARG A 90 -1.84 -5.01 5.10
C ARG A 90 -1.30 -3.58 5.02
N GLY A 91 -1.21 -2.90 6.15
CA GLY A 91 -0.56 -1.58 6.23
C GLY A 91 -1.15 -0.56 5.27
N ASP A 92 -0.31 0.03 4.41
CA ASP A 92 -0.67 1.03 3.39
C ASP A 92 -1.88 0.66 2.52
N MET A 93 -2.07 -0.63 2.23
CA MET A 93 -3.21 -1.12 1.44
C MET A 93 -4.54 -1.08 2.21
N ALA A 94 -4.50 -1.22 3.53
CA ALA A 94 -5.67 -1.21 4.42
C ALA A 94 -5.76 0.08 5.28
N GLY A 95 -4.86 1.04 5.03
CA GLY A 95 -4.72 2.25 5.81
C GLY A 95 -4.18 2.02 7.22
N LYS A 96 -4.28 3.07 8.03
CA LYS A 96 -3.67 3.17 9.37
C LYS A 96 -4.64 2.86 10.51
N GLN A 97 -5.79 2.24 10.23
CA GLN A 97 -6.75 1.82 11.26
C GLN A 97 -6.06 0.97 12.34
N TYR A 98 -5.12 0.10 11.94
CA TYR A 98 -4.37 -0.72 12.87
C TYR A 98 -3.64 0.10 13.95
N LEU A 99 -3.19 1.34 13.67
CA LEU A 99 -2.55 2.16 14.71
C LEU A 99 -3.55 2.64 15.76
N LEU A 100 -4.79 2.91 15.39
CA LEU A 100 -5.87 3.26 16.32
C LEU A 100 -6.21 2.04 17.18
N ASP A 101 -6.38 0.88 16.56
CA ASP A 101 -6.73 -0.36 17.26
C ASP A 101 -5.62 -0.76 18.26
N LEU A 102 -4.36 -0.66 17.85
CA LEU A 102 -3.21 -0.94 18.72
C LEU A 102 -3.05 0.10 19.84
N THR A 103 -3.37 1.37 19.57
CA THR A 103 -3.38 2.44 20.60
C THR A 103 -4.47 2.16 21.63
N ALA A 104 -5.69 1.85 21.19
CA ALA A 104 -6.82 1.51 22.07
C ALA A 104 -6.55 0.26 22.91
N ALA A 105 -5.80 -0.71 22.37
CA ALA A 105 -5.37 -1.90 23.10
C ALA A 105 -4.20 -1.65 24.09
N GLY A 106 -3.65 -0.44 24.16
CA GLY A 106 -2.52 -0.10 25.04
C GLY A 106 -1.19 -0.73 24.62
N LEU A 107 -1.05 -1.11 23.34
CA LEU A 107 0.16 -1.71 22.81
C LEU A 107 1.22 -0.65 22.51
N PRO A 108 2.53 -1.00 22.51
CA PRO A 108 3.62 -0.04 22.40
C PRO A 108 3.84 0.46 20.96
N VAL A 109 2.87 1.20 20.44
CA VAL A 109 2.92 1.93 19.17
C VAL A 109 3.01 3.44 19.44
N ILE A 110 3.28 4.23 18.40
CA ILE A 110 3.10 5.69 18.49
C ILE A 110 1.61 5.95 18.75
N PRO A 111 1.21 6.55 19.89
CA PRO A 111 -0.18 6.81 20.20
C PRO A 111 -0.83 7.62 19.07
N THR A 112 -1.96 7.14 18.57
CA THR A 112 -2.63 7.69 17.39
C THR A 112 -4.11 7.89 17.68
N ILE A 113 -4.64 9.04 17.26
CA ILE A 113 -6.07 9.39 17.26
C ILE A 113 -6.48 9.73 15.83
N ASP A 114 -7.78 9.68 15.52
CA ASP A 114 -8.33 10.12 14.23
C ASP A 114 -9.29 11.31 14.32
N ASP A 115 -9.61 11.79 15.54
CA ASP A 115 -10.30 13.05 15.77
C ASP A 115 -9.40 14.02 16.58
N PRO A 116 -9.12 15.23 16.08
CA PRO A 116 -8.43 16.26 16.86
C PRO A 116 -9.08 16.64 18.20
N ALA A 117 -10.38 16.38 18.40
CA ALA A 117 -11.03 16.56 19.70
C ALA A 117 -10.41 15.66 20.79
N ASP A 118 -9.83 14.53 20.39
CA ASP A 118 -9.18 13.56 21.26
C ASP A 118 -7.69 13.83 21.48
N LEU A 119 -7.18 15.02 21.11
CA LEU A 119 -5.77 15.37 21.27
C LEU A 119 -5.29 15.24 22.73
N HIS A 120 -6.20 15.44 23.68
CA HIS A 120 -5.95 15.28 25.11
C HIS A 120 -5.59 13.84 25.53
N LEU A 121 -5.85 12.84 24.68
CA LEU A 121 -5.45 11.44 24.88
C LEU A 121 -3.99 11.17 24.48
N LEU A 122 -3.35 12.08 23.73
CA LEU A 122 -1.96 11.95 23.33
C LEU A 122 -1.00 12.56 24.38
N PRO A 123 0.24 12.06 24.48
CA PRO A 123 1.27 12.72 25.27
C PRO A 123 1.52 14.16 24.78
N PRO A 124 1.64 15.14 25.69
CA PRO A 124 1.98 16.51 25.31
C PRO A 124 3.29 16.55 24.51
N SER A 125 3.21 17.11 23.30
CA SER A 125 4.32 17.18 22.35
C SER A 125 4.41 18.56 21.72
N ALA A 126 5.62 18.98 21.34
CA ALA A 126 5.81 20.26 20.65
C ALA A 126 5.16 20.27 19.25
N GLU A 127 5.13 19.12 18.58
CA GLU A 127 4.51 18.93 17.27
C GLU A 127 3.88 17.54 17.17
N TYR A 128 2.85 17.45 16.32
CA TYR A 128 2.15 16.21 15.98
C TYR A 128 2.26 15.94 14.48
N ALA A 129 2.41 14.67 14.11
CA ALA A 129 2.38 14.23 12.73
C ALA A 129 0.94 13.93 12.27
N VAL A 130 0.42 14.72 11.34
CA VAL A 130 -0.92 14.56 10.75
C VAL A 130 -0.79 13.93 9.37
N LYS A 131 -1.47 12.81 9.14
CA LYS A 131 -1.38 12.04 7.89
C LYS A 131 -2.73 11.43 7.53
N PRO A 132 -3.09 11.32 6.23
CA PRO A 132 -4.29 10.62 5.79
C PRO A 132 -4.28 9.16 6.29
N LYS A 133 -5.44 8.70 6.74
CA LYS A 133 -5.63 7.33 7.25
C LYS A 133 -5.33 6.30 6.16
N GLU A 134 -5.84 6.52 4.96
CA GLU A 134 -5.66 5.63 3.79
C GLU A 134 -4.45 5.99 2.90
N GLY A 135 -3.61 6.94 3.31
CA GLY A 135 -2.46 7.38 2.51
C GLY A 135 -1.21 6.51 2.67
N ALA A 136 -0.28 6.60 1.72
CA ALA A 136 1.06 6.00 1.77
C ALA A 136 2.12 6.98 1.24
N ASP A 137 3.40 6.58 1.27
CA ASP A 137 4.53 7.37 0.72
C ASP A 137 4.58 8.85 1.15
N SER A 138 4.23 9.13 2.41
CA SER A 138 4.18 10.48 2.99
C SER A 138 3.19 11.45 2.33
N ILE A 139 2.27 10.96 1.49
CA ILE A 139 1.23 11.78 0.89
C ILE A 139 0.36 12.40 2.00
N GLY A 140 0.24 13.73 1.97
CA GLY A 140 -0.56 14.49 2.92
C GLY A 140 0.01 14.59 4.34
N LEU A 141 1.21 14.05 4.59
CA LEU A 141 1.91 14.16 5.88
C LEU A 141 2.32 15.62 6.14
N LEU A 142 1.99 16.12 7.32
CA LEU A 142 2.50 17.38 7.85
C LEU A 142 2.81 17.26 9.35
N TYR A 143 3.65 18.17 9.84
CA TYR A 143 3.92 18.36 11.25
C TYR A 143 3.30 19.70 11.68
N THR A 144 2.61 19.71 12.81
CA THR A 144 1.96 20.92 13.33
C THR A 144 1.84 20.87 14.86
N PRO A 145 1.99 22.00 15.57
CA PRO A 145 1.67 22.09 17.00
C PRO A 145 0.16 22.03 17.27
N ALA A 146 -0.67 22.33 16.27
CA ALA A 146 -2.13 22.42 16.41
C ALA A 146 -2.84 21.61 15.31
N PRO A 147 -3.10 20.31 15.52
CA PRO A 147 -3.90 19.50 14.62
C PRO A 147 -5.33 20.02 14.55
N SER A 148 -5.91 20.07 13.34
CA SER A 148 -7.30 20.47 13.13
C SER A 148 -7.98 19.55 12.12
N PRO A 149 -9.32 19.45 12.14
CA PRO A 149 -10.06 18.70 11.13
C PRO A 149 -9.79 19.34 9.76
N ARG A 150 -9.34 18.54 8.78
CA ARG A 150 -9.29 19.02 7.40
C ARG A 150 -10.65 18.77 6.75
N PRO A 151 -11.30 19.78 6.15
CA PRO A 151 -12.51 19.53 5.37
C PRO A 151 -12.19 18.61 4.18
N GLY A 152 -12.92 17.50 4.05
CA GLY A 152 -12.94 16.68 2.82
C GLY A 152 -11.86 15.60 2.68
N THR A 153 -11.29 15.08 3.77
CA THR A 153 -10.49 13.84 3.75
C THR A 153 -11.30 12.63 4.20
#